data_AF-A0A7C4A3A0-F1
#
_entry.id   AF-A0A7C4A3A0-F1
#
_cell.length_a   1.000
_cell.length_b   1.000
_cell.length_c   1.000
_cell.angle_alpha   90.00
_cell.angle_beta   90.00
_cell.angle_gamma   90.00
#
_symmetry.space_group_name_H-M   'P 1'
#
loop_
_entity.id
_entity.type
_entity.pdbx_description
1 polymer ?
#
loop_
_entity_poly.entity_id
_entity_poly.type
_entity_poly.pdbx_seq_one_letter_code
_entity_poly.pdbx_strand_id
1 'polypeptide(L)'
;MQPAVAYNAKEDNYLVVWMYNWSGTSIWNPNRIDGRTVKWDGSSMGSERVIISWPNRSFWTPRVTWNSFHNQYMVVWTAFDTTTGQPHNVAHAILNVYGDTLLKKL
;
A
#
# COMPACT_ATOMS: atom_id res chain seq x y z
N MET A 1 6.07 11.69 -3.09
CA MET A 1 5.31 10.47 -3.45
C MET A 1 6.29 9.36 -3.76
N GLN A 2 6.08 8.15 -3.24
CA GLN A 2 6.97 7.00 -3.41
C GLN A 2 6.16 5.79 -3.89
N PRO A 3 6.10 5.53 -5.21
CA PRO A 3 5.40 4.38 -5.75
C PRO A 3 6.26 3.11 -5.70
N ALA A 4 5.60 1.95 -5.66
CA ALA A 4 6.18 0.63 -5.85
C ALA A 4 5.20 -0.26 -6.64
N VAL A 5 5.73 -1.28 -7.34
CA VAL A 5 4.93 -2.16 -8.19
C VAL A 5 5.38 -3.62 -8.05
N ALA A 6 4.43 -4.55 -8.13
CA ALA A 6 4.68 -5.97 -8.28
C ALA A 6 3.80 -6.54 -9.40
N TYR A 7 4.35 -7.47 -10.18
CA TYR A 7 3.64 -8.18 -11.24
C TYR A 7 3.18 -9.56 -10.75
N ASN A 8 1.94 -9.91 -11.07
CA ASN A 8 1.35 -11.22 -10.87
C ASN A 8 1.19 -11.90 -12.23
N ALA A 9 2.03 -12.90 -12.46
CA ALA A 9 2.06 -13.63 -13.72
C ALA A 9 0.87 -14.57 -13.93
N LYS A 10 0.08 -14.85 -12.89
CA LYS A 10 -1.09 -15.74 -12.97
C LYS A 10 -2.33 -15.00 -13.48
N GLU A 11 -2.52 -13.77 -13.03
CA GLU A 11 -3.66 -12.92 -13.43
C GLU A 11 -3.30 -11.90 -14.52
N ASP A 12 -2.03 -11.89 -14.94
CA ASP A 12 -1.46 -10.93 -15.88
C ASP A 12 -1.79 -9.48 -15.50
N ASN A 13 -1.50 -9.16 -14.24
CA ASN A 13 -1.81 -7.86 -13.65
C ASN A 13 -0.70 -7.37 -12.72
N TYR A 14 -0.73 -6.09 -12.41
CA TYR A 14 0.18 -5.40 -11.52
C TYR A 14 -0.58 -4.85 -10.32
N LEU A 15 0.02 -4.93 -9.13
CA LEU A 15 -0.38 -4.08 -8.02
C LEU A 15 0.60 -2.91 -7.93
N VAL A 16 0.08 -1.69 -8.13
CA VAL A 16 0.81 -0.44 -7.92
C VAL A 16 0.37 0.15 -6.58
N VAL A 17 1.33 0.52 -5.73
CA VAL A 17 1.08 1.14 -4.42
C VAL A 17 1.88 2.44 -4.30
N TRP A 18 1.37 3.42 -3.56
CA TRP A 18 2.06 4.69 -3.36
C TRP A 18 1.69 5.33 -2.03
N MET A 19 2.59 6.19 -1.54
CA MET A 19 2.26 7.13 -0.48
C MET A 19 1.34 8.22 -1.00
N TYR A 20 0.26 8.46 -0.26
CA TYR A 20 -0.68 9.52 -0.53
C TYR A 20 -0.79 10.47 0.66
N ASN A 21 -0.69 11.77 0.39
CA ASN A 21 -0.92 12.85 1.34
C ASN A 21 -1.68 13.96 0.64
N TRP A 22 -2.94 14.19 1.04
CA TRP A 22 -3.79 15.20 0.44
C TRP A 22 -3.21 16.63 0.61
N SER A 23 -2.49 16.90 1.71
CA SER A 23 -2.00 18.24 2.04
C SER A 23 -0.52 18.48 1.71
N GLY A 24 0.22 17.46 1.28
CA GLY A 24 1.61 17.55 0.84
C GLY A 24 2.69 17.81 1.91
N THR A 25 2.39 18.48 3.03
CA THR A 25 3.44 18.94 3.98
C THR A 25 3.09 18.93 5.47
N SER A 26 1.83 18.69 5.86
CA SER A 26 1.43 18.77 7.27
C SER A 26 1.63 17.46 8.02
N ILE A 27 2.26 17.51 9.21
CA ILE A 27 2.35 16.35 10.12
C ILE A 27 0.96 15.89 10.59
N TRP A 28 0.00 16.83 10.62
CA TRP A 28 -1.40 16.59 10.98
C TRP A 28 -2.18 15.88 9.89
N ASN A 29 -1.62 15.79 8.68
CA ASN A 29 -2.16 14.98 7.61
C ASN A 29 -1.22 13.82 7.35
N PRO A 30 -1.36 12.72 8.10
CA PRO A 30 -0.48 11.57 7.95
C PRO A 30 -0.53 11.02 6.52
N ASN A 31 0.60 10.51 6.05
CA ASN A 31 0.63 9.74 4.82
C ASN A 31 -0.20 8.47 5.02
N ARG A 32 -1.06 8.17 4.06
CA ARG A 32 -1.67 6.85 3.90
C ARG A 32 -0.97 6.12 2.76
N ILE A 33 -1.11 4.80 2.70
CA ILE A 33 -0.70 4.02 1.53
C ILE A 33 -1.95 3.69 0.74
N ASP A 34 -1.94 4.10 -0.53
CA ASP A 34 -2.98 3.81 -1.50
C ASP A 34 -2.43 2.83 -2.54
N GLY A 35 -3.33 2.22 -3.30
CA GLY A 35 -2.96 1.34 -4.38
C GLY A 35 -4.06 1.14 -5.40
N ARG A 36 -3.67 0.53 -6.52
CA ARG A 36 -4.56 0.13 -7.60
C ARG A 36 -3.99 -1.09 -8.32
N THR A 37 -4.89 -1.99 -8.71
CA THR A 37 -4.56 -3.09 -9.59
C THR A 37 -4.71 -2.65 -11.05
N VAL A 38 -3.74 -3.00 -11.89
CA VAL A 38 -3.64 -2.59 -13.30
C VAL A 38 -3.45 -3.84 -14.15
N LYS A 39 -4.18 -3.98 -15.26
CA LYS A 39 -3.98 -5.09 -16.20
C LYS A 39 -2.64 -4.97 -16.93
N TRP A 40 -2.22 -6.06 -17.58
CA TRP A 40 -1.04 -6.12 -18.44
C TRP A 40 -0.97 -5.00 -19.49
N ASP A 41 -2.13 -4.55 -19.99
CA ASP A 41 -2.28 -3.51 -21.02
C ASP A 41 -2.24 -2.08 -20.44
N GLY A 42 -2.07 -1.94 -19.13
CA GLY A 42 -2.07 -0.65 -18.43
C GLY A 42 -3.46 -0.13 -18.06
N SER A 43 -4.54 -0.83 -18.43
CA SER A 43 -5.90 -0.46 -18.02
C SER A 43 -6.14 -0.73 -16.54
N SER A 44 -6.85 0.17 -15.86
CA SER A 44 -7.13 0.01 -14.41
C SER A 44 -8.15 -1.10 -14.17
N MET A 45 -7.88 -1.98 -13.20
CA MET A 45 -8.81 -3.03 -12.75
C MET A 45 -9.71 -2.52 -11.61
N GLY A 46 -10.36 -1.38 -11.83
CA GLY A 46 -11.21 -0.71 -10.84
C GLY A 46 -10.59 0.58 -10.27
N SER A 47 -11.25 1.11 -9.24
CA SER A 47 -10.84 2.37 -8.60
C SER A 47 -9.63 2.20 -7.69
N GLU A 48 -8.98 3.31 -7.36
CA GLU A 48 -7.98 3.38 -6.29
C GLU A 48 -8.56 2.91 -4.94
N ARG A 49 -7.69 2.37 -4.10
CA ARG A 49 -8.02 1.82 -2.79
C ARG A 49 -7.06 2.33 -1.73
N VAL A 50 -7.58 2.59 -0.54
CA VAL A 50 -6.76 2.85 0.65
C VAL A 50 -6.30 1.50 1.22
N ILE A 51 -5.01 1.21 1.13
CA ILE A 51 -4.40 0.01 1.71
C ILE A 51 -4.27 0.16 3.22
N ILE A 52 -3.80 1.31 3.70
CA ILE A 52 -3.78 1.60 5.14
C ILE A 52 -3.91 3.10 5.40
N SER A 53 -4.75 3.43 6.37
CA SER A 53 -4.87 4.74 7.01
C SER A 53 -5.22 4.51 8.46
N TRP A 54 -4.68 5.32 9.37
CA TRP A 54 -4.90 5.17 10.80
C TRP A 54 -4.72 6.52 11.51
N PRO A 55 -5.59 6.88 12.48
CA PRO A 55 -5.45 8.11 13.25
C PRO A 55 -4.08 8.25 13.93
N ASN A 56 -3.47 9.44 13.85
CA ASN A 56 -2.18 9.72 14.48
C ASN A 56 -1.01 8.83 14.02
N ARG A 57 -1.13 8.16 12.87
CA ARG A 57 -0.02 7.39 12.28
C ARG A 57 0.20 7.76 10.83
N SER A 58 1.46 7.97 10.48
CA SER A 58 1.90 8.27 9.12
C SER A 58 2.68 7.09 8.56
N PHE A 59 2.34 6.68 7.33
CA PHE A 59 2.89 5.49 6.68
C PHE A 59 3.79 5.85 5.50
N TRP A 60 4.98 5.25 5.45
CA TRP A 60 6.03 5.66 4.55
C TRP A 60 6.65 4.48 3.83
N THR A 61 7.32 4.79 2.73
CA THR A 61 8.21 3.88 2.01
C THR A 61 7.57 2.53 1.68
N PRO A 62 6.39 2.49 1.03
CA PRO A 62 5.74 1.23 0.73
C PRO A 62 6.62 0.39 -0.21
N ARG A 63 6.62 -0.91 0.00
CA ARG A 63 7.17 -1.92 -0.91
C ARG A 63 6.15 -3.00 -1.11
N VAL A 64 6.14 -3.61 -2.28
CA VAL A 64 5.16 -4.63 -2.65
C VAL A 64 5.86 -5.81 -3.30
N THR A 65 5.36 -7.00 -3.01
CA THR A 65 5.75 -8.26 -3.68
C THR A 65 4.50 -9.11 -3.92
N TRP A 66 4.62 -10.10 -4.81
CA TRP A 66 3.58 -11.08 -5.11
C TRP A 66 4.04 -12.48 -4.72
N ASN A 67 3.15 -13.21 -4.06
CA ASN A 67 3.31 -14.62 -3.71
C ASN A 67 2.56 -15.49 -4.73
N SER A 68 3.31 -16.19 -5.58
CA SER A 68 2.76 -17.02 -6.66
C SER A 68 2.02 -18.26 -6.18
N PHE A 69 2.38 -18.82 -5.02
CA PHE A 69 1.73 -20.01 -4.46
C PHE A 69 0.31 -19.71 -3.97
N HIS A 70 0.12 -18.55 -3.32
CA HIS A 70 -1.18 -18.15 -2.77
C HIS A 70 -1.95 -17.18 -3.67
N ASN A 71 -1.33 -16.70 -4.75
CA ASN A 71 -1.88 -15.67 -5.65
C ASN A 71 -2.28 -14.39 -4.90
N GLN A 72 -1.38 -13.90 -4.04
CA GLN A 72 -1.63 -12.78 -3.13
C GLN A 72 -0.49 -11.79 -3.17
N TYR A 73 -0.79 -10.53 -2.90
CA TYR A 73 0.23 -9.50 -2.73
C TYR A 73 0.54 -9.28 -1.25
N MET A 74 1.80 -8.98 -0.94
CA MET A 74 2.21 -8.45 0.36
C MET A 74 2.75 -7.05 0.17
N VAL A 75 2.21 -6.10 0.92
CA VAL A 75 2.67 -4.72 0.97
C VAL A 75 3.23 -4.45 2.36
N VAL A 76 4.44 -3.90 2.43
CA VAL A 76 5.11 -3.52 3.68
C VAL A 76 5.39 -2.02 3.69
N TRP A 77 5.43 -1.41 4.87
CA TRP A 77 5.69 0.01 5.05
C TRP A 77 6.26 0.31 6.44
N THR A 78 6.84 1.51 6.59
CA THR A 78 7.24 2.05 7.89
C THR A 78 6.08 2.84 8.49
N ALA A 79 5.84 2.71 9.80
CA ALA A 79 4.82 3.47 10.51
C ALA A 79 5.46 4.40 11.56
N PHE A 80 5.04 5.67 11.55
CA PHE A 80 5.45 6.70 12.51
C PHE A 80 4.24 7.15 13.30
N ASP A 81 4.41 7.38 14.60
CA ASP A 81 3.41 8.04 15.41
C ASP A 81 3.55 9.55 15.22
N THR A 82 2.47 10.23 14.82
CA THR A 82 2.51 11.67 14.52
C THR A 82 2.38 12.55 15.75
N THR A 83 2.11 11.97 16.93
CA THR A 83 2.09 12.69 18.21
C THR A 83 3.48 12.72 18.85
N THR A 84 4.25 11.65 18.73
CA THR A 84 5.60 11.55 19.31
C THR A 84 6.72 11.77 18.29
N GLY A 85 6.42 11.65 16.99
CA GLY A 85 7.39 11.69 15.90
C GLY A 85 8.31 10.46 15.84
N GLN A 86 8.11 9.46 16.70
CA GLN A 86 8.98 8.30 16.78
C GLN A 86 8.60 7.26 15.70
N PRO A 87 9.59 6.63 15.04
CA PRO A 87 9.34 5.44 14.24
C PRO A 87 8.89 4.32 15.18
N HIS A 88 7.70 3.77 14.93
CA HIS A 88 7.19 2.68 15.75
C HIS A 88 7.62 1.34 15.17
N ASN A 89 7.19 1.02 13.95
CA ASN A 89 7.19 -0.37 13.45
C ASN A 89 7.37 -0.46 11.94
N VAL A 90 7.82 -1.63 11.48
CA VAL A 90 7.55 -2.14 10.13
C VAL A 90 6.25 -2.94 10.17
N ALA A 91 5.31 -2.58 9.32
CA ALA A 91 3.96 -3.14 9.25
C ALA A 91 3.65 -3.68 7.85
N HIS A 92 2.57 -4.44 7.71
CA HIS A 92 2.21 -5.04 6.42
C HIS A 92 0.70 -5.28 6.22
N ALA A 93 0.32 -5.46 4.96
CA ALA A 93 -0.96 -5.99 4.53
C ALA A 93 -0.78 -7.10 3.51
N ILE A 94 -1.68 -8.09 3.56
CA ILE A 94 -1.86 -9.10 2.51
C ILE A 94 -3.10 -8.73 1.72
N LEU A 95 -3.01 -8.72 0.39
CA LEU A 95 -4.10 -8.37 -0.52
C LEU A 95 -4.39 -9.49 -1.50
N ASN A 96 -5.65 -9.59 -1.92
CA ASN A 96 -6.06 -10.47 -3.02
C ASN A 96 -5.62 -9.88 -4.38
N VAL A 97 -5.92 -10.60 -5.46
CA VAL A 97 -5.57 -10.21 -6.84
C VAL A 97 -6.27 -8.94 -7.33
N TYR A 98 -7.34 -8.51 -6.68
CA TYR A 98 -8.08 -7.29 -7.00
C TYR A 98 -7.57 -6.09 -6.18
N GLY A 99 -6.67 -6.31 -5.23
CA GLY A 99 -6.14 -5.28 -4.34
C GLY A 99 -7.00 -5.07 -3.08
N ASP A 100 -7.93 -5.97 -2.77
CA ASP A 100 -8.67 -5.93 -1.52
C ASP A 100 -7.85 -6.55 -0.41
N THR A 101 -7.91 -5.95 0.79
CA THR A 101 -7.13 -6.45 1.91
C THR A 101 -7.72 -7.72 2.51
N LEU A 102 -6.87 -8.75 2.62
CA LEU A 102 -7.17 -9.99 3.34
C LEU A 102 -6.70 -9.94 4.80
N LEU A 103 -5.59 -9.25 5.08
CA LEU A 103 -5.02 -9.11 6.42
C LEU A 103 -4.24 -7.78 6.53
N LYS A 104 -4.26 -7.14 7.71
CA LYS A 104 -3.34 -6.03 8.05
C LYS A 104 -2.74 -6.29 9.44
N LYS A 105 -1.44 -6.00 9.60
CA LYS A 105 -0.74 -6.04 10.89
C LYS A 105 0.08 -4.76 11.05
N LEU A 106 -0.14 -4.05 12.17
CA LEU A 106 0.57 -2.82 12.57
C LEU A 106 1.87 -3.09 13.31
#